data_AF-A0A2G5C7P9-F1
#
_entry.id   AF-A0A2G5C7P9-F1
#
_cell.length_a   1.000
_cell.length_b   1.000
_cell.length_c   1.000
_cell.angle_alpha   90.00
_cell.angle_beta   90.00
_cell.angle_gamma   90.00
#
_symmetry.space_group_name_H-M   'P 1'
#
loop_
_entity.id
_entity.type
_entity.pdbx_description
1 polymer ?
#
loop_
_entity_poly.entity_id
_entity_poly.type
_entity_poly.pdbx_seq_one_letter_code
_entity_poly.pdbx_strand_id
1 'polypeptide(L)'
;MSFSSCRIFEMELKMLVTMNIVVCVVLLLLNHSSVNAQAVGSPSLSPTPAPAPAPAFVNLTDLLTVAGPFHTFLNYLESTKVIETFQNQANDTEEGITIFVPKDTSFSSLKKASLSNLTQDQLKSFLLFHALPHYYSLSDFKNLSQSSPVSTFAGGGFSLNFTDISGTVHMNSGWTDTKVSSSVHSTDPIAIYQIDKVLLPEAIFGTPPPPSPAPAPSPDIAPSSDAPAKQLDIGLSPESSTPSPSSRIISLGAMNCLTLTVSGALLLF
;
A
#
# COMPACT_ATOMS: atom_id res chain seq x y z
N MET A 1 -7.49 -14.24 51.06
CA MET A 1 -8.21 -15.18 50.18
C MET A 1 -8.02 -14.81 48.70
N SER A 2 -6.79 -14.73 48.18
CA SER A 2 -6.54 -14.28 46.78
C SER A 2 -5.50 -15.12 46.02
N PHE A 3 -5.07 -16.26 46.59
CA PHE A 3 -4.17 -17.21 45.92
C PHE A 3 -4.91 -18.47 45.45
N SER A 4 -6.09 -18.79 45.99
CA SER A 4 -6.86 -19.97 45.60
C SER A 4 -7.62 -19.78 44.29
N SER A 5 -8.22 -18.61 44.02
CA SER A 5 -8.95 -18.38 42.76
C SER A 5 -8.05 -18.38 41.52
N CYS A 6 -6.80 -17.90 41.63
CA CYS A 6 -5.87 -17.89 40.52
C CYS A 6 -5.43 -19.31 40.13
N ARG A 7 -5.23 -20.21 41.11
CA ARG A 7 -4.91 -21.63 40.83
C ARG A 7 -6.09 -22.40 40.26
N ILE A 8 -7.33 -22.08 40.67
CA ILE A 8 -8.53 -22.72 40.12
C ILE A 8 -8.70 -22.34 38.64
N PHE A 9 -8.51 -21.07 38.27
CA PHE A 9 -8.61 -20.64 36.87
C PHE A 9 -7.52 -21.26 35.98
N GLU A 10 -6.31 -21.42 36.52
CA GLU A 10 -5.18 -22.05 35.82
C GLU A 10 -5.40 -23.57 35.65
N MET A 11 -6.05 -24.22 36.62
CA MET A 11 -6.45 -25.63 36.54
C MET A 11 -7.60 -25.88 35.56
N GLU A 12 -8.60 -25.00 35.52
CA GLU A 12 -9.70 -25.05 34.55
C GLU A 12 -9.20 -24.87 33.11
N LEU A 13 -8.27 -23.92 32.89
CA LEU A 13 -7.67 -23.69 31.57
C LEU A 13 -6.78 -24.86 31.15
N LYS A 14 -5.98 -25.43 32.07
CA LYS A 14 -5.19 -26.64 31.82
C LYS A 14 -6.07 -27.85 31.53
N MET A 15 -7.21 -27.99 32.20
CA MET A 15 -8.16 -29.08 31.97
C MET A 15 -8.82 -28.95 30.59
N LEU A 16 -9.22 -27.74 30.19
CA LEU A 16 -9.84 -27.47 28.88
C LEU A 16 -8.86 -27.67 27.71
N VAL A 17 -7.60 -27.26 27.87
CA VAL A 17 -6.54 -27.46 26.86
C VAL A 17 -6.18 -28.95 26.76
N THR A 18 -6.06 -29.65 27.88
CA THR A 18 -5.76 -31.10 27.88
C THR A 18 -6.92 -31.89 27.25
N MET A 19 -8.17 -31.52 27.52
CA MET A 19 -9.34 -32.19 26.95
C MET A 19 -9.44 -31.96 25.43
N ASN A 20 -9.14 -30.75 24.94
CA ASN A 20 -9.10 -30.47 23.49
C ASN A 20 -7.98 -31.24 22.78
N ILE A 21 -6.78 -31.33 23.37
CA ILE A 21 -5.67 -32.08 22.79
C ILE A 21 -6.02 -33.58 22.70
N VAL A 22 -6.63 -34.15 23.74
CA VAL A 22 -7.05 -35.56 23.74
C VAL A 22 -8.14 -35.81 22.69
N VAL A 23 -9.11 -34.90 22.51
CA VAL A 23 -10.12 -34.99 21.45
C VAL A 23 -9.49 -34.94 20.06
N CYS A 24 -8.51 -34.07 19.82
CA CYS A 24 -7.80 -34.00 18.55
C CYS A 24 -7.02 -35.30 18.25
N VAL A 25 -6.36 -35.89 19.26
CA VAL A 25 -5.63 -37.15 19.09
C VAL A 25 -6.58 -38.31 18.82
N VAL A 26 -7.74 -38.36 19.48
CA VAL A 26 -8.77 -39.40 19.22
C VAL A 26 -9.38 -39.25 17.82
N LEU A 27 -9.63 -38.01 17.35
CA LEU A 27 -10.11 -37.76 15.99
C LEU A 27 -9.10 -38.15 14.91
N LEU A 28 -7.80 -37.99 15.17
CA LEU A 28 -6.74 -38.43 14.25
C LEU A 28 -6.61 -39.96 14.20
N LEU A 29 -6.84 -40.66 15.32
CA LEU A 29 -6.75 -42.13 15.37
C LEU A 29 -7.97 -42.85 14.77
N LEU A 30 -9.12 -42.18 14.65
CA LEU A 30 -10.34 -42.74 14.04
C LEU A 30 -10.35 -42.67 12.49
N ASN A 31 -9.37 -41.99 11.88
CA ASN A 31 -9.27 -41.82 10.42
C ASN A 31 -8.31 -42.78 9.72
N HIS A 32 -7.82 -43.82 10.39
CA HIS A 32 -7.08 -44.89 9.70
C HIS A 32 -8.03 -45.81 8.95
N SER A 33 -8.40 -45.39 7.74
CA SER A 33 -9.07 -46.26 6.76
C SER A 33 -8.14 -47.42 6.42
N SER A 34 -8.62 -48.64 6.66
CA SER A 34 -7.91 -49.86 6.25
C SER A 34 -7.72 -49.87 4.73
N VAL A 35 -6.48 -50.04 4.27
CA VAL A 35 -6.20 -50.34 2.87
C VAL A 35 -6.72 -51.77 2.63
N ASN A 36 -7.81 -51.89 1.86
CA ASN A 36 -8.30 -53.18 1.39
C ASN A 36 -7.58 -53.49 0.07
N ALA A 37 -6.68 -54.47 0.07
CA ALA A 37 -6.11 -55.01 -1.14
C ALA A 37 -7.13 -55.97 -1.78
N GLN A 38 -7.82 -55.52 -2.83
CA GLN A 38 -8.56 -56.43 -3.72
C GLN A 38 -7.79 -56.65 -5.01
N ALA A 39 -7.59 -57.94 -5.29
CA ALA A 39 -6.92 -58.47 -6.46
C ALA A 39 -7.79 -58.37 -7.73
N VAL A 40 -7.11 -58.01 -8.83
CA VAL A 40 -7.27 -58.43 -10.23
C VAL A 40 -8.67 -58.35 -10.87
N GLY A 41 -8.79 -57.42 -11.81
CA GLY A 41 -9.76 -57.45 -12.91
C GLY A 41 -9.35 -56.54 -14.07
N SER A 42 -8.91 -57.15 -15.18
CA SER A 42 -8.86 -56.67 -16.59
C SER A 42 -8.06 -55.38 -16.95
N PRO A 43 -7.25 -55.36 -18.03
CA PRO A 43 -6.59 -54.14 -18.48
C PRO A 43 -7.58 -53.26 -19.26
N SER A 44 -8.10 -52.21 -18.63
CA SER A 44 -8.70 -51.08 -19.34
C SER A 44 -7.60 -50.07 -19.63
N LEU A 45 -7.28 -49.85 -20.90
CA LEU A 45 -6.39 -48.77 -21.35
C LEU A 45 -7.09 -47.43 -21.20
N SER A 46 -7.15 -46.92 -19.97
CA SER A 46 -7.47 -45.53 -19.70
C SER A 46 -6.26 -44.67 -20.12
N PRO A 47 -6.45 -43.55 -20.84
CA PRO A 47 -5.33 -42.69 -21.19
C PRO A 47 -4.67 -42.19 -19.91
N THR A 48 -3.37 -42.45 -19.78
CA THR A 48 -2.51 -41.79 -18.79
C THR A 48 -2.73 -40.28 -18.92
N PRO A 49 -3.01 -39.54 -17.82
CA PRO A 49 -3.03 -38.09 -17.86
C PRO A 49 -1.74 -37.61 -18.53
N ALA A 50 -1.87 -36.81 -19.60
CA ALA A 50 -0.72 -36.17 -20.21
C ALA A 50 0.06 -35.43 -19.11
N PRO A 51 1.41 -35.47 -19.12
CA PRO A 51 2.20 -34.65 -18.20
C PRO A 51 1.63 -33.23 -18.22
N ALA A 52 1.33 -32.69 -17.04
CA ALA A 52 0.90 -31.30 -16.92
C ALA A 52 1.93 -30.43 -17.67
N PRO A 53 1.49 -29.45 -18.48
CA PRO A 53 2.41 -28.53 -19.12
C PRO A 53 3.41 -28.01 -18.08
N ALA A 54 4.70 -28.05 -18.42
CA ALA A 54 5.72 -27.45 -17.57
C ALA A 54 5.30 -26.01 -17.22
N PRO A 55 5.62 -25.51 -16.00
CA PRO A 55 5.25 -24.15 -15.62
C PRO A 55 5.66 -23.19 -16.73
N ALA A 56 4.68 -22.46 -17.28
CA ALA A 56 4.96 -21.49 -18.32
C ALA A 56 5.73 -20.35 -17.66
N PHE A 57 7.06 -20.42 -17.73
CA PHE A 57 7.88 -19.40 -17.14
C PHE A 57 7.71 -18.10 -17.93
N VAL A 58 7.41 -17.02 -17.22
CA VAL A 58 7.18 -15.71 -17.81
C VAL A 58 8.51 -14.98 -17.94
N ASN A 59 8.89 -14.68 -19.18
CA ASN A 59 10.03 -13.80 -19.44
C ASN A 59 9.66 -12.35 -19.07
N LEU A 60 10.30 -11.81 -18.03
CA LEU A 60 10.04 -10.46 -17.53
C LEU A 60 10.37 -9.40 -18.57
N THR A 61 11.40 -9.61 -19.38
CA THR A 61 11.81 -8.68 -20.45
C THR A 61 10.71 -8.58 -21.50
N ASP A 62 10.23 -9.72 -21.99
CA ASP A 62 9.17 -9.78 -23.00
C ASP A 62 7.86 -9.19 -22.44
N LEU A 63 7.54 -9.52 -21.18
CA LEU A 63 6.34 -9.02 -20.53
C LEU A 63 6.38 -7.48 -20.37
N LEU A 64 7.49 -6.92 -19.89
CA LEU A 64 7.64 -5.46 -19.74
C LEU A 64 7.70 -4.74 -21.10
N THR A 65 8.20 -5.40 -22.14
CA THR A 65 8.24 -4.86 -23.50
C THR A 65 6.85 -4.76 -24.12
N VAL A 66 5.99 -5.75 -23.88
CA VAL A 66 4.65 -5.84 -24.52
C VAL A 66 3.57 -5.15 -23.69
N ALA A 67 3.67 -5.16 -22.36
CA ALA A 67 2.56 -4.78 -21.49
C ALA A 67 2.33 -3.27 -21.36
N GLY A 68 3.31 -2.41 -21.65
CA GLY A 68 3.10 -0.97 -21.50
C GLY A 68 4.33 -0.10 -21.77
N PRO A 69 4.18 1.22 -21.56
CA PRO A 69 5.26 2.19 -21.73
C PRO A 69 6.22 2.13 -20.53
N PHE A 70 6.93 1.00 -20.42
CA PHE A 70 7.89 0.70 -19.35
C PHE A 70 9.33 0.65 -19.88
N HIS A 71 9.57 1.12 -21.10
CA HIS A 71 10.84 0.97 -21.80
C HIS A 71 11.99 1.65 -21.06
N THR A 72 11.74 2.79 -20.42
CA THR A 72 12.76 3.52 -19.64
C THR A 72 13.23 2.69 -18.46
N PHE A 73 12.29 2.12 -17.70
CA PHE A 73 12.61 1.26 -16.56
C PHE A 73 13.30 -0.02 -17.01
N LEU A 74 12.79 -0.66 -18.06
CA LEU A 74 13.37 -1.87 -18.64
C LEU A 74 14.82 -1.64 -19.09
N ASN A 75 15.10 -0.55 -19.83
CA ASN A 75 16.45 -0.21 -20.27
C ASN A 75 17.41 -0.07 -19.08
N TYR A 76 16.96 0.53 -17.97
CA TYR A 76 17.77 0.59 -16.75
C TYR A 76 18.03 -0.81 -16.18
N LEU A 77 17.00 -1.64 -16.05
CA LEU A 77 17.13 -3.02 -15.54
C LEU A 77 18.10 -3.86 -16.38
N GLU A 78 18.04 -3.75 -17.70
CA GLU A 78 18.96 -4.44 -18.63
C GLU A 78 20.39 -3.92 -18.48
N SER A 79 20.58 -2.59 -18.49
CA SER A 79 21.91 -1.97 -18.39
C SER A 79 22.64 -2.32 -17.09
N THR A 80 21.90 -2.52 -15.99
CA THR A 80 22.46 -2.85 -14.68
C THR A 80 22.42 -4.34 -14.36
N LYS A 81 21.87 -5.17 -15.26
CA LYS A 81 21.61 -6.61 -15.08
C LYS A 81 20.69 -6.95 -13.90
N VAL A 82 19.89 -6.01 -13.44
CA VAL A 82 18.90 -6.26 -12.38
C VAL A 82 17.74 -7.11 -12.90
N ILE A 83 17.47 -7.04 -14.21
CA ILE A 83 16.47 -7.92 -14.85
C ILE A 83 16.80 -9.41 -14.65
N GLU A 84 18.07 -9.79 -14.73
CA GLU A 84 18.53 -11.16 -14.49
C GLU A 84 18.27 -11.57 -13.02
N THR A 85 18.56 -10.68 -12.08
CA THR A 85 18.28 -10.92 -10.65
C THR A 85 16.79 -11.15 -10.38
N PHE A 86 15.91 -10.33 -10.97
CA PHE A 86 14.46 -10.49 -10.81
C PHE A 86 13.96 -11.77 -11.47
N GLN A 87 14.51 -12.11 -12.63
CA GLN A 87 14.15 -13.33 -13.34
C GLN A 87 14.57 -14.58 -12.54
N ASN A 88 15.78 -14.57 -11.96
CA ASN A 88 16.28 -15.65 -11.11
C ASN A 88 15.46 -15.77 -9.82
N GLN A 89 15.10 -14.65 -9.17
CA GLN A 89 14.20 -14.69 -8.00
C GLN A 89 12.88 -15.38 -8.34
N ALA A 90 12.28 -15.05 -9.50
CA ALA A 90 11.02 -15.65 -9.94
C ALA A 90 11.14 -17.13 -10.34
N ASN A 91 12.30 -17.56 -10.85
CA ASN A 91 12.55 -18.92 -11.33
C ASN A 91 12.98 -19.88 -10.23
N ASP A 92 13.93 -19.43 -9.42
CA ASP A 92 14.78 -20.28 -8.60
C ASP A 92 14.30 -20.32 -7.14
N THR A 93 13.28 -19.53 -6.79
CA THR A 93 12.73 -19.44 -5.43
C THR A 93 11.22 -19.69 -5.43
N GLU A 94 10.74 -20.29 -4.34
CA GLU A 94 9.29 -20.47 -4.09
C GLU A 94 8.64 -19.21 -3.48
N GLU A 95 9.42 -18.19 -3.14
CA GLU A 95 8.93 -16.94 -2.53
C GLU A 95 8.30 -16.01 -3.57
N GLY A 96 8.75 -16.11 -4.82
CA GLY A 96 8.35 -15.23 -5.91
C GLY A 96 8.84 -13.80 -5.77
N ILE A 97 8.27 -12.91 -6.58
CA ILE A 97 8.69 -11.50 -6.67
C ILE A 97 7.50 -10.59 -6.97
N THR A 98 7.54 -9.39 -6.38
CA THR A 98 6.63 -8.29 -6.73
C THR A 98 7.43 -7.11 -7.24
N ILE A 99 7.11 -6.62 -8.45
CA ILE A 99 7.83 -5.54 -9.11
C ILE A 99 6.88 -4.36 -9.32
N PHE A 100 7.26 -3.19 -8.81
CA PHE A 100 6.57 -1.93 -9.03
C PHE A 100 7.21 -1.18 -10.19
N VAL A 101 6.47 -1.02 -11.28
CA VAL A 101 7.00 -0.49 -12.54
C VAL A 101 6.46 0.93 -12.77
N PRO A 102 7.31 1.97 -12.71
CA PRO A 102 6.91 3.31 -13.11
C PRO A 102 6.72 3.40 -14.62
N LYS A 103 5.75 4.19 -15.07
CA LYS A 103 5.60 4.54 -16.50
C LYS A 103 6.75 5.41 -16.97
N ASP A 104 7.01 5.40 -18.27
CA ASP A 104 7.97 6.32 -18.92
C ASP A 104 7.67 7.79 -18.60
N THR A 105 6.38 8.18 -18.56
CA THR A 105 5.95 9.54 -18.20
C THR A 105 6.31 9.93 -16.76
N SER A 106 6.41 8.95 -15.86
CA SER A 106 6.79 9.16 -14.47
C SER A 106 8.27 9.54 -14.35
N PHE A 107 9.13 8.98 -15.22
CA PHE A 107 10.54 9.39 -15.32
C PHE A 107 10.70 10.81 -15.87
N SER A 108 9.91 11.19 -16.87
CA SER A 108 9.92 12.57 -17.38
C SER A 108 9.47 13.61 -16.35
N SER A 109 8.70 13.18 -15.34
CA SER A 109 8.16 14.05 -14.28
C SER A 109 9.09 14.22 -13.08
N LEU A 110 10.23 13.51 -13.02
CA LEU A 110 11.23 13.64 -11.96
C LEU A 110 12.01 14.97 -12.08
N LYS A 111 11.44 16.04 -11.52
CA LYS A 111 12.06 17.38 -11.57
C LYS A 111 13.14 17.63 -10.51
N LYS A 112 13.14 16.87 -9.41
CA LYS A 112 13.95 17.16 -8.20
C LYS A 112 15.13 16.22 -7.99
N ALA A 113 15.04 14.98 -8.47
CA ALA A 113 16.05 13.94 -8.26
C ALA A 113 16.47 13.41 -9.63
N SER A 114 17.73 13.67 -10.01
CA SER A 114 18.28 13.19 -11.28
C SER A 114 18.89 11.80 -11.09
N LEU A 115 18.31 10.80 -11.77
CA LEU A 115 18.88 9.44 -11.82
C LEU A 115 20.25 9.42 -12.52
N SER A 116 20.56 10.42 -13.36
CA SER A 116 21.83 10.52 -14.09
C SER A 116 23.03 10.82 -13.19
N ASN A 117 22.81 11.30 -11.97
CA ASN A 117 23.89 11.60 -11.01
C ASN A 117 24.25 10.39 -10.13
N LEU A 118 23.54 9.26 -10.26
CA LEU A 118 23.78 8.07 -9.46
C LEU A 118 24.97 7.29 -9.99
N THR A 119 25.75 6.71 -9.09
CA THR A 119 26.73 5.68 -9.46
C THR A 119 26.01 4.42 -9.94
N GLN A 120 26.73 3.52 -10.64
CA GLN A 120 26.14 2.28 -11.10
C GLN A 120 25.58 1.42 -9.95
N ASP A 121 26.24 1.41 -8.79
CA ASP A 121 25.78 0.66 -7.63
C ASP A 121 24.57 1.31 -6.96
N GLN A 122 24.54 2.65 -6.89
CA GLN A 122 23.34 3.36 -6.43
C GLN A 122 22.16 3.13 -7.37
N LEU A 123 22.39 3.13 -8.68
CA LEU A 123 21.36 2.86 -9.67
C LEU A 123 20.82 1.43 -9.53
N LYS A 124 21.69 0.44 -9.29
CA LYS A 124 21.26 -0.94 -8.97
C LYS A 124 20.37 -0.96 -7.72
N SER A 125 20.81 -0.38 -6.60
CA SER A 125 20.01 -0.36 -5.37
C SER A 125 18.68 0.38 -5.57
N PHE A 126 18.65 1.45 -6.36
CA PHE A 126 17.44 2.15 -6.74
C PHE A 126 16.47 1.26 -7.55
N LEU A 127 16.96 0.44 -8.46
CA LEU A 127 16.13 -0.50 -9.22
C LEU A 127 15.64 -1.66 -8.35
N LEU A 128 16.49 -2.21 -7.49
CA LEU A 128 16.10 -3.24 -6.52
C LEU A 128 15.06 -2.73 -5.51
N PHE A 129 15.06 -1.42 -5.20
CA PHE A 129 14.05 -0.80 -4.35
C PHE A 129 12.63 -0.84 -4.94
N HIS A 130 12.52 -0.96 -6.27
CA HIS A 130 11.24 -1.09 -6.95
C HIS A 130 10.69 -2.52 -6.91
N ALA A 131 11.30 -3.45 -6.17
CA ALA A 131 10.80 -4.81 -6.02
C ALA A 131 10.76 -5.27 -4.56
N LEU A 132 9.90 -6.25 -4.28
CA LEU A 132 9.84 -7.00 -3.03
C LEU A 132 10.28 -8.44 -3.31
N PRO A 133 11.06 -9.08 -2.42
CA PRO A 133 11.56 -10.45 -2.60
C PRO A 133 10.51 -11.54 -2.32
N HIS A 134 9.23 -11.18 -2.36
CA HIS A 134 8.10 -12.09 -2.21
C HIS A 134 6.99 -11.70 -3.19
N TYR A 135 6.22 -12.69 -3.62
CA TYR A 135 4.98 -12.49 -4.35
C TYR A 135 3.89 -11.93 -3.42
N TYR A 136 3.27 -10.82 -3.81
CA TYR A 136 2.13 -10.23 -3.14
C TYR A 136 1.03 -9.95 -4.15
N SER A 137 -0.15 -10.53 -3.91
CA SER A 137 -1.38 -10.17 -4.61
C SER A 137 -1.88 -8.80 -4.14
N LEU A 138 -2.80 -8.18 -4.91
CA LEU A 138 -3.42 -6.91 -4.51
C LEU A 138 -4.10 -6.98 -3.12
N SER A 139 -4.66 -8.14 -2.76
CA SER A 139 -5.28 -8.36 -1.44
C SER A 139 -4.28 -8.38 -0.29
N ASP A 140 -3.04 -8.82 -0.52
CA ASP A 140 -2.04 -8.95 0.53
C ASP A 140 -1.55 -7.59 1.03
N PHE A 141 -1.63 -6.56 0.19
CA PHE A 141 -1.22 -5.20 0.56
C PHE A 141 -2.03 -4.62 1.71
N LYS A 142 -3.27 -5.08 1.92
CA LYS A 142 -4.03 -4.70 3.11
C LYS A 142 -3.33 -5.15 4.39
N ASN A 143 -2.77 -6.35 4.41
CA ASN A 143 -2.00 -6.85 5.55
C ASN A 143 -0.64 -6.13 5.64
N LEU A 144 0.03 -5.89 4.50
CA LEU A 144 1.28 -5.12 4.46
C LEU A 144 1.14 -3.69 4.99
N SER A 145 -0.05 -3.09 4.83
CA SER A 145 -0.32 -1.77 5.41
C SER A 145 -0.26 -1.76 6.94
N GLN A 146 -0.54 -2.90 7.58
CA GLN A 146 -0.50 -3.06 9.04
C GLN A 146 0.90 -3.46 9.54
N SER A 147 1.75 -4.03 8.68
CA SER A 147 3.11 -4.47 9.00
C SER A 147 4.22 -3.59 8.40
N SER A 148 3.87 -2.41 7.87
CA SER A 148 4.84 -1.45 7.35
C SER A 148 5.73 -0.89 8.47
N PRO A 149 7.02 -0.59 8.18
CA PRO A 149 7.67 -0.60 6.87
C PRO A 149 8.14 -2.00 6.41
N VAL A 150 8.00 -2.27 5.10
CA VAL A 150 8.36 -3.55 4.47
C VAL A 150 9.71 -3.43 3.76
N SER A 151 10.61 -4.39 3.96
CA SER A 151 11.90 -4.41 3.28
C SER A 151 11.73 -4.71 1.78
N THR A 152 12.41 -3.92 0.95
CA THR A 152 12.49 -4.17 -0.49
C THR A 152 13.59 -5.15 -0.84
N PHE A 153 13.69 -5.52 -2.11
CA PHE A 153 14.74 -6.39 -2.64
C PHE A 153 16.15 -5.78 -2.45
N ALA A 154 16.26 -4.45 -2.35
CA ALA A 154 17.54 -3.79 -2.07
C ALA A 154 18.11 -4.10 -0.66
N GLY A 155 17.29 -4.58 0.27
CA GLY A 155 17.71 -4.92 1.65
C GLY A 155 18.21 -3.70 2.44
N GLY A 156 19.01 -3.90 3.50
CA GLY A 156 19.93 -2.87 4.02
C GLY A 156 19.38 -1.46 4.35
N GLY A 157 18.14 -1.33 4.83
CA GLY A 157 17.52 -0.03 5.15
C GLY A 157 16.66 0.57 4.03
N PHE A 158 16.51 -0.15 2.93
CA PHE A 158 15.61 0.19 1.84
C PHE A 158 14.23 -0.40 2.09
N SER A 159 13.34 0.38 2.72
CA SER A 159 11.99 -0.05 3.04
C SER A 159 10.91 0.85 2.43
N LEU A 160 9.73 0.26 2.18
CA LEU A 160 8.55 0.95 1.69
C LEU A 160 7.42 0.88 2.73
N ASN A 161 6.69 1.98 2.87
CA ASN A 161 5.45 1.98 3.65
C ASN A 161 4.27 1.80 2.70
N PHE A 162 3.38 0.89 3.06
CA PHE A 162 2.16 0.63 2.31
C PHE A 162 0.96 1.17 3.07
N THR A 163 0.01 1.75 2.36
CA THR A 163 -1.29 2.16 2.91
C THR A 163 -2.40 1.72 1.98
N ASP A 164 -3.50 1.22 2.54
CA ASP A 164 -4.72 0.95 1.77
C ASP A 164 -5.66 2.14 1.94
N ILE A 165 -5.99 2.80 0.82
CA ILE A 165 -6.94 3.92 0.79
C ILE A 165 -8.09 3.52 -0.11
N SER A 166 -9.22 3.16 0.51
CA SER A 166 -10.44 2.77 -0.22
C SER A 166 -10.21 1.63 -1.23
N GLY A 167 -9.38 0.65 -0.89
CA GLY A 167 -9.04 -0.49 -1.77
C GLY A 167 -8.01 -0.17 -2.86
N THR A 168 -7.43 1.03 -2.86
CA THR A 168 -6.28 1.35 -3.70
C THR A 168 -5.02 1.28 -2.85
N VAL A 169 -4.02 0.55 -3.35
CA VAL A 169 -2.73 0.44 -2.66
C VAL A 169 -1.89 1.68 -2.94
N HIS A 170 -1.44 2.33 -1.87
CA HIS A 170 -0.51 3.44 -1.86
C HIS A 170 0.84 2.99 -1.30
N MET A 171 1.92 3.54 -1.84
CA MET A 171 3.29 3.32 -1.38
C MET A 171 3.95 4.66 -1.07
N ASN A 172 4.68 4.71 0.04
CA ASN A 172 5.45 5.87 0.44
C ASN A 172 6.92 5.49 0.67
N SER A 173 7.82 6.15 -0.08
CA SER A 173 9.28 6.01 0.03
C SER A 173 9.95 7.14 0.84
N GLY A 174 9.16 8.01 1.48
CA GLY A 174 9.59 9.25 2.12
C GLY A 174 9.63 10.44 1.16
N TRP A 175 10.31 10.25 0.03
CA TRP A 175 10.37 11.25 -1.04
C TRP A 175 9.14 11.28 -1.94
N THR A 176 8.55 10.11 -2.16
CA THR A 176 7.46 9.94 -3.12
C THR A 176 6.33 9.16 -2.47
N ASP A 177 5.13 9.74 -2.53
CA ASP A 177 3.86 9.06 -2.32
C ASP A 177 3.25 8.76 -3.69
N THR A 178 2.99 7.49 -3.95
CA THR A 178 2.45 6.97 -5.20
C THR A 178 1.40 5.91 -4.94
N LYS A 179 0.65 5.54 -5.97
CA LYS A 179 -0.32 4.46 -5.93
C LYS A 179 -0.09 3.48 -7.07
N VAL A 180 -0.60 2.27 -6.88
CA VAL A 180 -0.75 1.31 -7.98
C VAL A 180 -1.88 1.80 -8.88
N SER A 181 -1.57 1.99 -10.16
CA SER A 181 -2.54 2.43 -11.17
C SER A 181 -3.02 1.32 -12.10
N SER A 182 -2.28 0.21 -12.21
CA SER A 182 -2.72 -0.98 -12.93
C SER A 182 -2.02 -2.24 -12.44
N SER A 183 -2.69 -3.38 -12.54
CA SER A 183 -2.07 -4.70 -12.41
C SER A 183 -1.69 -5.19 -13.81
N VAL A 184 -0.39 -5.23 -14.10
CA VAL A 184 0.14 -5.66 -15.40
C VAL A 184 0.17 -7.18 -15.47
N HIS A 185 0.63 -7.80 -14.39
CA HIS A 185 0.69 -9.24 -14.22
C HIS A 185 0.55 -9.55 -12.74
N SER A 186 -0.19 -10.58 -12.37
CA SER A 186 -0.39 -10.96 -10.96
C SER A 186 -0.72 -12.44 -10.94
N THR A 187 0.31 -13.25 -11.09
CA THR A 187 0.21 -14.71 -11.10
C THR A 187 1.49 -15.26 -10.49
N ASP A 188 1.35 -16.01 -9.41
CA ASP A 188 2.47 -16.66 -8.72
C ASP A 188 3.36 -17.40 -9.73
N PRO A 189 4.69 -17.15 -9.75
CA PRO A 189 5.48 -16.44 -8.73
C PRO A 189 5.74 -14.95 -9.00
N ILE A 190 5.12 -14.34 -10.01
CA ILE A 190 5.41 -12.95 -10.44
C ILE A 190 4.19 -12.04 -10.28
N ALA A 191 4.39 -10.93 -9.57
CA ALA A 191 3.49 -9.79 -9.59
C ALA A 191 4.18 -8.56 -10.18
N ILE A 192 3.52 -7.89 -11.12
CA ILE A 192 3.97 -6.64 -11.73
C ILE A 192 2.84 -5.62 -11.60
N TYR A 193 3.09 -4.57 -10.85
CA TYR A 193 2.16 -3.48 -10.65
C TYR A 193 2.70 -2.17 -11.22
N GLN A 194 1.91 -1.54 -12.06
CA GLN A 194 2.22 -0.22 -12.57
C GLN A 194 1.98 0.84 -11.49
N ILE A 195 2.92 1.77 -11.35
CA ILE A 195 2.80 2.90 -10.42
C ILE A 195 2.87 4.25 -11.15
N ASP A 196 2.24 5.27 -10.56
CA ASP A 196 2.12 6.60 -11.19
C ASP A 196 3.37 7.48 -11.01
N LYS A 197 4.18 7.24 -9.97
CA LYS A 197 5.42 7.97 -9.71
C LYS A 197 6.56 7.01 -9.39
N VAL A 198 7.78 7.44 -9.71
CA VAL A 198 9.01 6.70 -9.44
C VAL A 198 9.32 6.73 -7.94
N LEU A 199 9.59 5.57 -7.35
CA LEU A 199 9.93 5.46 -5.93
C LEU A 199 11.39 5.91 -5.71
N LEU A 200 11.61 6.84 -4.79
CA LEU A 200 12.94 7.39 -4.51
C LEU A 200 13.36 6.99 -3.08
N PRO A 201 14.40 6.16 -2.91
CA PRO A 201 14.86 5.76 -1.58
C PRO A 201 15.59 6.89 -0.86
N GLU A 202 15.19 7.17 0.39
CA GLU A 202 15.89 8.11 1.27
C GLU A 202 17.37 7.75 1.48
N ALA A 203 17.71 6.46 1.48
CA ALA A 203 19.10 5.99 1.62
C ALA A 203 20.04 6.48 0.51
N ILE A 204 19.50 6.82 -0.67
CA ILE A 204 20.28 7.34 -1.82
C ILE A 204 20.15 8.85 -1.94
N PHE A 205 18.94 9.37 -1.76
CA PHE A 205 18.64 10.79 -2.00
C PHE A 205 18.73 11.67 -0.75
N GLY A 206 18.89 11.08 0.44
CA GLY A 206 18.89 11.78 1.72
C GLY A 206 17.47 12.13 2.18
N THR A 207 17.34 13.18 3.01
CA THR A 207 16.03 13.68 3.47
C THR A 207 15.39 14.55 2.38
N PRO A 208 14.08 14.41 2.09
CA PRO A 208 13.40 15.25 1.11
C PRO A 208 13.51 16.74 1.48
N PRO A 209 13.71 17.64 0.49
CA PRO A 209 13.75 19.06 0.74
C PRO A 209 12.39 19.52 1.26
N PRO A 210 12.36 20.53 2.17
CA PRO A 210 11.11 21.04 2.70
C PRO A 210 10.19 21.50 1.55
N PRO A 211 8.87 21.34 1.69
CA PRO A 211 7.93 21.84 0.70
C PRO A 211 8.21 23.33 0.49
N SER A 212 8.33 23.75 -0.77
CA SER A 212 8.56 25.16 -1.12
C SER A 212 7.44 25.99 -0.46
N PRO A 213 7.76 27.12 0.18
CA PRO A 213 6.75 27.97 0.81
C PRO A 213 5.62 28.23 -0.18
N ALA A 214 4.38 27.98 0.23
CA ALA A 214 3.22 28.29 -0.60
C ALA A 214 3.32 29.74 -1.08
N PRO A 215 3.08 30.04 -2.37
CA PRO A 215 3.10 31.41 -2.87
C PRO A 215 2.24 32.29 -1.98
N ALA A 216 2.83 33.36 -1.44
CA ALA A 216 2.10 34.30 -0.59
C ALA A 216 0.84 34.78 -1.33
N PRO A 217 -0.30 34.95 -0.63
CA PRO A 217 -1.47 35.55 -1.25
C PRO A 217 -1.09 36.86 -1.92
N SER A 218 -1.33 36.99 -3.23
CA SER A 218 -1.16 38.27 -3.91
C SER A 218 -1.93 39.35 -3.16
N PRO A 219 -1.36 40.54 -2.91
CA PRO A 219 -2.10 41.65 -2.34
C PRO A 219 -3.29 41.98 -3.25
N ASP A 220 -4.50 41.85 -2.70
CA ASP A 220 -5.73 42.34 -3.33
C ASP A 220 -5.60 43.87 -3.44
N ILE A 221 -5.46 44.37 -4.66
CA ILE A 221 -5.47 45.81 -4.93
C ILE A 221 -6.93 46.26 -4.75
N ALA A 222 -7.25 46.74 -3.56
CA ALA A 222 -8.49 47.47 -3.33
C ALA A 222 -8.49 48.77 -4.17
N PRO A 223 -9.51 49.06 -4.98
CA PRO A 223 -9.70 50.40 -5.50
C PRO A 223 -10.26 51.27 -4.36
N SER A 224 -9.43 52.16 -3.82
CA SER A 224 -9.88 53.22 -2.92
C SER A 224 -10.62 54.30 -3.71
N SER A 225 -11.84 54.59 -3.29
CA SER A 225 -12.70 55.70 -3.71
C SER A 225 -12.15 57.04 -3.22
N ASP A 226 -12.16 58.11 -4.06
CA ASP A 226 -12.80 59.40 -3.71
C ASP A 226 -12.98 60.35 -4.93
N ALA A 227 -14.02 61.19 -4.86
CA ALA A 227 -14.69 61.98 -5.94
C ALA A 227 -14.09 63.42 -6.15
N PRO A 228 -14.67 64.47 -6.84
CA PRO A 228 -16.11 64.77 -7.10
C PRO A 228 -16.56 65.49 -8.42
N ALA A 229 -17.90 65.53 -8.60
CA ALA A 229 -18.78 66.58 -9.19
C ALA A 229 -19.13 66.60 -10.71
N LYS A 230 -20.40 66.28 -11.07
CA LYS A 230 -21.48 67.21 -11.54
C LYS A 230 -22.61 66.54 -12.37
N GLN A 231 -23.81 66.55 -11.78
CA GLN A 231 -25.16 66.97 -12.26
C GLN A 231 -25.81 66.50 -13.60
N LEU A 232 -27.14 66.27 -13.48
CA LEU A 232 -28.28 66.29 -14.45
C LEU A 232 -28.81 64.90 -14.87
N ASP A 233 -30.11 64.56 -14.92
CA ASP A 233 -31.41 65.14 -14.50
C ASP A 233 -32.52 64.10 -14.87
N ILE A 234 -33.59 63.98 -14.06
CA ILE A 234 -34.99 63.47 -14.31
C ILE A 234 -35.20 62.09 -15.00
N GLY A 235 -36.09 61.15 -14.61
CA GLY A 235 -37.21 61.04 -13.66
C GLY A 235 -37.94 59.71 -13.97
N LEU A 236 -38.49 58.93 -13.02
CA LEU A 236 -39.90 58.94 -12.60
C LEU A 236 -40.12 57.93 -11.43
N SER A 237 -40.54 58.48 -10.27
CA SER A 237 -41.43 58.08 -9.16
C SER A 237 -42.17 56.71 -9.08
N PRO A 238 -42.83 56.35 -7.94
CA PRO A 238 -42.86 56.96 -6.57
C PRO A 238 -42.76 55.99 -5.35
N GLU A 239 -42.62 56.61 -4.16
CA GLU A 239 -43.07 56.20 -2.80
C GLU A 239 -42.55 54.89 -2.14
N SER A 240 -42.23 54.79 -0.85
CA SER A 240 -42.23 55.71 0.31
C SER A 240 -41.49 55.04 1.50
N SER A 241 -40.89 55.87 2.36
CA SER A 241 -40.50 55.65 3.78
C SER A 241 -39.53 54.53 4.21
N THR A 242 -38.32 54.93 4.63
CA THR A 242 -37.48 54.29 5.68
C THR A 242 -38.07 54.57 7.08
N PRO A 243 -37.73 53.87 8.20
CA PRO A 243 -36.37 53.49 8.62
C PRO A 243 -36.17 52.03 9.13
N SER A 244 -34.90 51.57 9.05
CA SER A 244 -34.28 50.39 9.69
C SER A 244 -34.52 50.31 11.22
N PRO A 245 -34.13 49.23 11.98
CA PRO A 245 -33.28 48.09 11.62
C PRO A 245 -33.79 46.70 12.13
N SER A 246 -33.29 45.59 11.57
CA SER A 246 -33.40 44.30 12.27
C SER A 246 -32.24 43.36 11.94
N SER A 247 -31.61 42.93 13.03
CA SER A 247 -30.54 41.96 13.14
C SER A 247 -30.98 40.56 12.68
N ARG A 248 -30.10 39.88 11.95
CA ARG A 248 -30.09 38.41 11.86
C ARG A 248 -28.72 37.93 12.33
N ILE A 249 -28.80 37.04 13.30
CA ILE A 249 -27.78 36.52 14.19
C ILE A 249 -27.42 35.10 13.72
N ILE A 250 -26.11 34.83 13.63
CA ILE A 250 -25.32 33.70 14.18
C ILE A 250 -25.70 32.26 13.77
N SER A 251 -24.68 31.50 13.33
CA SER A 251 -24.39 30.22 13.99
C SER A 251 -22.88 29.98 14.11
N LEU A 252 -22.44 30.05 15.37
CA LEU A 252 -21.10 29.86 15.92
C LEU A 252 -21.18 28.63 16.81
N GLY A 253 -20.21 27.73 16.68
CA GLY A 253 -19.78 26.86 17.78
C GLY A 253 -20.12 25.37 17.66
N ALA A 254 -19.07 24.55 17.74
CA ALA A 254 -19.05 23.35 18.58
C ALA A 254 -17.60 22.87 18.73
N MET A 255 -16.93 23.40 19.75
CA MET A 255 -15.72 22.87 20.35
C MET A 255 -16.15 21.78 21.33
N ASN A 256 -15.78 20.51 21.07
CA ASN A 256 -15.94 19.43 22.05
C ASN A 256 -14.56 18.95 22.51
N CYS A 257 -14.12 19.54 23.61
CA CYS A 257 -13.09 19.02 24.51
C CYS A 257 -13.82 18.18 25.56
N LEU A 258 -13.49 16.89 25.70
CA LEU A 258 -13.98 16.06 26.81
C LEU A 258 -12.79 15.50 27.58
N THR A 259 -12.54 16.10 28.73
CA THR A 259 -11.64 15.61 29.78
C THR A 259 -12.39 15.63 31.11
N LEU A 260 -11.91 14.80 32.06
CA LEU A 260 -12.21 14.72 33.51
C LEU A 260 -13.27 13.65 33.85
N THR A 261 -13.14 12.76 34.86
CA THR A 261 -12.15 12.57 35.93
C THR A 261 -12.38 11.22 36.63
N VAL A 262 -11.30 10.71 37.22
CA VAL A 262 -11.13 9.76 38.35
C VAL A 262 -12.31 9.61 39.35
N SER A 263 -12.63 8.38 39.78
CA SER A 263 -12.43 7.88 41.19
C SER A 263 -13.21 6.59 41.50
N GLY A 264 -12.61 5.70 42.32
CA GLY A 264 -13.36 4.91 43.30
C GLY A 264 -13.29 3.38 43.18
N ALA A 265 -12.41 2.77 43.98
CA ALA A 265 -12.33 1.34 44.24
C ALA A 265 -13.59 0.76 44.95
N LEU A 266 -13.73 -0.59 44.92
CA LEU A 266 -13.85 -1.47 46.12
C LEU A 266 -14.86 -2.65 45.98
N LEU A 267 -14.33 -3.89 46.05
CA LEU A 267 -14.85 -5.11 46.71
C LEU A 267 -15.98 -6.02 46.13
N LEU A 268 -15.68 -7.34 46.25
CA LEU A 268 -16.56 -8.54 46.34
C LEU A 268 -17.17 -9.01 45.00
N PHE A 269 -17.07 -10.26 44.53
CA PHE A 269 -16.99 -11.59 45.14
C PHE A 269 -16.12 -12.55 44.30
#